data_AF-Q17Z57-F1
#
_entry.id   AF-Q17Z57-F1
#
_cell.length_a   1.000
_cell.length_b   1.000
_cell.length_c   1.000
_cell.angle_alpha   90.00
_cell.angle_beta   90.00
_cell.angle_gamma   90.00
#
_symmetry.space_group_name_H-M   'P 1'
#
loop_
_entity.id
_entity.type
_entity.pdbx_description
1 polymer ?
#
loop_
_entity_poly.entity_id
_entity_poly.type
_entity_poly.pdbx_seq_one_letter_code
_entity_poly.pdbx_strand_id
1 'polypeptide(L)'
;MILSGFNPLNSPLIASSSLSLKEIYYLEKLSLKKGFKFNYKMTENDLSLLKKSDLCVLFGGFSNACLNENERLILESINQSKLPYALLRPLQDTRDLQETCLFASYEINTEVAVLTLILRGILEKTSQLKGHVLENIDVGYLSSEANMSEEELQELIALIVKAKKGVLAINREITKHMDSVFLYALLSGLQNYLEILHIPCNDSGATPVFYHSKDKELLLEAALKESISPFKVQLQPKDLELLEQISEANGSFVYVSNKSLETPKLYFSKQFKIANKIQHSKAPFQISDKTIECELEESPYLKGLVAILEGAFFDTYPYIPILSHSQGIS
;
A
#
# COMPACT_ATOMS: atom_id res chain seq x y z
N MET A 1 -33.16 -14.47 -1.42
CA MET A 1 -33.81 -13.38 -2.16
C MET A 1 -32.71 -12.47 -2.68
N ILE A 2 -32.49 -12.49 -3.99
CA ILE A 2 -31.30 -11.99 -4.68
C ILE A 2 -31.47 -10.48 -4.93
N LEU A 3 -30.40 -9.72 -4.71
CA LEU A 3 -30.28 -8.27 -4.96
C LEU A 3 -30.65 -7.93 -6.40
N SER A 4 -31.85 -7.39 -6.64
CA SER A 4 -32.32 -7.03 -8.00
C SER A 4 -32.09 -5.58 -8.40
N GLY A 5 -31.32 -4.80 -7.63
CA GLY A 5 -31.06 -3.37 -7.92
C GLY A 5 -29.61 -3.02 -8.24
N PHE A 6 -28.66 -3.88 -7.89
CA PHE A 6 -27.25 -3.71 -8.24
C PHE A 6 -26.77 -5.05 -8.80
N ASN A 7 -27.10 -5.29 -10.07
CA ASN A 7 -26.66 -6.48 -10.79
C ASN A 7 -25.51 -6.05 -11.73
N PRO A 8 -24.24 -6.29 -11.38
CA PRO A 8 -23.10 -5.88 -12.21
C PRO A 8 -22.97 -6.65 -13.53
N LEU A 9 -23.97 -7.46 -13.91
CA LEU A 9 -23.93 -8.45 -14.98
C LEU A 9 -24.47 -8.00 -16.35
N ASN A 10 -24.92 -6.75 -16.54
CA ASN A 10 -25.67 -6.39 -17.76
C ASN A 10 -24.98 -5.47 -18.77
N SER A 11 -23.67 -5.25 -18.73
CA SER A 11 -22.99 -4.67 -19.89
C SER A 11 -21.47 -4.90 -19.92
N PRO A 12 -20.86 -5.24 -21.06
CA PRO A 12 -19.40 -5.33 -21.19
C PRO A 12 -18.82 -3.92 -21.18
N LEU A 13 -18.10 -3.55 -20.12
CA LEU A 13 -17.69 -2.14 -19.92
C LEU A 13 -16.25 -2.05 -19.43
N ILE A 14 -15.41 -1.35 -20.18
CA ILE A 14 -14.03 -1.01 -19.84
C ILE A 14 -14.07 0.15 -18.83
N ALA A 15 -13.37 0.04 -17.69
CA ALA A 15 -13.21 1.17 -16.76
C ALA A 15 -12.32 2.24 -17.43
N SER A 16 -12.91 3.40 -17.79
CA SER A 16 -12.25 4.41 -18.62
C SER A 16 -12.19 5.81 -18.00
N SER A 17 -12.35 5.96 -16.67
CA SER A 17 -12.27 7.28 -16.02
C SER A 17 -11.45 7.23 -14.73
N SER A 18 -10.64 8.27 -14.48
CA SER A 18 -9.94 8.48 -13.22
C SER A 18 -10.95 8.54 -12.06
N LEU A 19 -10.77 7.65 -11.09
CA LEU A 19 -11.66 7.56 -9.93
C LEU A 19 -11.23 8.58 -8.86
N SER A 20 -12.19 9.28 -8.26
CA SER A 20 -11.87 10.10 -7.10
C SER A 20 -11.47 9.23 -5.90
N LEU A 21 -10.63 9.76 -5.01
CA LEU A 21 -10.22 9.05 -3.79
C LEU A 21 -11.42 8.53 -2.97
N LYS A 22 -12.51 9.31 -2.93
CA LYS A 22 -13.78 8.94 -2.28
C LYS A 22 -14.46 7.74 -2.95
N GLU A 23 -14.47 7.67 -4.27
CA GLU A 23 -15.03 6.52 -5.00
C GLU A 23 -14.19 5.27 -4.73
N ILE A 24 -12.87 5.40 -4.78
CA ILE A 24 -11.98 4.26 -4.54
C ILE A 24 -12.15 3.74 -3.10
N TYR A 25 -12.26 4.63 -2.11
CA TYR A 25 -12.54 4.27 -0.73
C TYR A 25 -13.80 3.38 -0.62
N TYR A 26 -14.93 3.81 -1.20
CA TYR A 26 -16.17 3.05 -1.08
C TYR A 26 -16.13 1.73 -1.87
N LEU A 27 -15.52 1.74 -3.07
CA LEU A 27 -15.36 0.52 -3.87
C LEU A 27 -14.55 -0.53 -3.13
N GLU A 28 -13.42 -0.14 -2.55
CA GLU A 28 -12.53 -1.03 -1.79
C GLU A 28 -13.21 -1.54 -0.51
N LYS A 29 -13.92 -0.66 0.22
CA LYS A 29 -14.64 -1.07 1.43
C LYS A 29 -15.82 -1.99 1.16
N LEU A 30 -16.55 -1.75 0.07
CA LEU A 30 -17.61 -2.64 -0.37
C LEU A 30 -17.06 -3.97 -0.88
N SER A 31 -15.97 -3.93 -1.65
CA SER A 31 -15.23 -5.10 -2.12
C SER A 31 -14.86 -6.01 -0.96
N LEU A 32 -14.19 -5.47 0.07
CA LEU A 32 -13.82 -6.22 1.28
C LEU A 32 -15.04 -6.77 2.04
N LYS A 33 -16.12 -5.99 2.15
CA LYS A 33 -17.31 -6.40 2.91
C LYS A 33 -18.16 -7.44 2.18
N LYS A 34 -18.17 -7.41 0.84
CA LYS A 34 -19.04 -8.25 0.00
C LYS A 34 -18.31 -9.36 -0.73
N GLY A 35 -16.99 -9.36 -0.72
CA GLY A 35 -16.17 -10.34 -1.42
C GLY A 35 -16.30 -10.29 -2.94
N PHE A 36 -16.57 -9.12 -3.53
CA PHE A 36 -16.47 -8.93 -4.99
C PHE A 36 -15.13 -8.32 -5.35
N LYS A 37 -14.62 -8.63 -6.54
CA LYS A 37 -13.43 -8.00 -7.09
C LYS A 37 -13.83 -7.03 -8.20
N PHE A 38 -13.13 -5.91 -8.34
CA PHE A 38 -13.32 -5.00 -9.44
C PHE A 38 -11.98 -4.78 -10.16
N ASN A 39 -12.02 -4.76 -11.48
CA ASN A 39 -10.81 -4.56 -12.27
C ASN A 39 -10.61 -3.07 -12.51
N TYR A 40 -9.43 -2.59 -12.15
CA TYR A 40 -8.96 -1.27 -12.52
C TYR A 40 -7.77 -1.42 -13.45
N LYS A 41 -7.89 -0.84 -14.63
CA LYS A 41 -6.76 -0.67 -15.55
C LYS A 41 -6.48 0.81 -15.64
N MET A 42 -5.22 1.18 -15.39
CA MET A 42 -4.81 2.57 -15.57
C MET A 42 -5.09 3.02 -17.01
N THR A 43 -5.60 4.24 -17.11
CA THR A 43 -5.91 4.90 -18.36
C THR A 43 -4.71 5.72 -18.86
N GLU A 44 -4.73 6.13 -20.12
CA GLU A 44 -3.76 7.10 -20.63
C GLU A 44 -3.77 8.42 -19.83
N ASN A 45 -4.94 8.80 -19.30
CA ASN A 45 -5.06 9.98 -18.45
C ASN A 45 -4.28 9.81 -17.14
N ASP A 46 -4.37 8.66 -16.48
CA ASP A 46 -3.61 8.39 -15.25
C ASP A 46 -2.11 8.43 -15.50
N LEU A 47 -1.64 7.83 -16.60
CA LEU A 47 -0.24 7.90 -17.02
C LEU A 47 0.17 9.33 -17.43
N SER A 48 -0.76 10.14 -17.94
CA SER A 48 -0.50 11.54 -18.28
C SER A 48 -0.24 12.41 -17.05
N LEU A 49 -0.80 12.05 -15.88
CA LEU A 49 -0.50 12.74 -14.61
C LEU A 49 0.98 12.58 -14.27
N LEU A 50 1.49 11.34 -14.36
CA LEU A 50 2.91 11.03 -14.13
C LEU A 50 3.80 11.76 -15.13
N LYS A 51 3.47 11.75 -16.43
CA LYS A 51 4.26 12.44 -17.47
C LYS A 51 4.36 13.95 -17.27
N LYS A 52 3.39 14.57 -16.60
CA LYS A 52 3.37 16.02 -16.31
C LYS A 52 3.95 16.36 -14.93
N SER A 53 4.23 15.36 -14.11
CA SER A 53 4.76 15.53 -12.76
C SER A 53 6.27 15.76 -12.78
N ASP A 54 6.78 16.44 -11.76
CA ASP A 54 8.22 16.62 -11.52
C ASP A 54 8.73 15.84 -10.31
N LEU A 55 7.82 15.15 -9.60
CA LEU A 55 8.11 14.19 -8.53
C LEU A 55 7.02 13.12 -8.46
N CYS A 56 7.42 11.86 -8.27
CA CYS A 56 6.50 10.79 -7.86
C CYS A 56 6.90 10.23 -6.48
N VAL A 57 5.97 10.14 -5.55
CA VAL A 57 6.14 9.43 -4.28
C VAL A 57 5.37 8.12 -4.38
N LEU A 58 6.09 7.00 -4.36
CA LEU A 58 5.54 5.66 -4.33
C LEU A 58 5.43 5.23 -2.87
N PHE A 59 4.21 4.93 -2.41
CA PHE A 59 3.96 4.55 -1.02
C PHE A 59 3.35 3.15 -0.92
N GLY A 60 4.00 2.30 -0.13
CA GLY A 60 3.73 0.87 -0.04
C GLY A 60 4.44 0.06 -1.13
N GLY A 61 3.95 -1.14 -1.41
CA GLY A 61 4.43 -2.15 -2.38
C GLY A 61 5.50 -1.77 -3.42
N PHE A 62 5.16 -1.82 -4.71
CA PHE A 62 6.07 -1.53 -5.84
C PHE A 62 7.38 -2.34 -5.89
N SER A 63 7.39 -3.58 -5.38
CA SER A 63 8.54 -4.46 -5.52
C SER A 63 8.57 -5.16 -6.87
N ASN A 64 9.71 -5.16 -7.57
CA ASN A 64 9.87 -5.87 -8.84
C ASN A 64 9.51 -7.36 -8.75
N ALA A 65 9.62 -7.97 -7.57
CA ALA A 65 9.20 -9.36 -7.34
C ALA A 65 7.67 -9.56 -7.39
N CYS A 66 6.88 -8.51 -7.23
CA CYS A 66 5.45 -8.61 -6.94
C CYS A 66 4.56 -7.59 -7.68
N LEU A 67 5.06 -7.01 -8.77
CA LEU A 67 4.34 -5.99 -9.55
C LEU A 67 3.13 -6.58 -10.26
N ASN A 68 1.97 -5.93 -10.08
CA ASN A 68 0.85 -6.08 -11.00
C ASN A 68 1.06 -5.22 -12.27
N GLU A 69 0.14 -5.35 -13.25
CA GLU A 69 0.21 -4.60 -14.51
C GLU A 69 0.27 -3.08 -14.31
N ASN A 70 -0.55 -2.52 -13.42
CA ASN A 70 -0.59 -1.06 -13.18
C ASN A 70 0.69 -0.57 -12.49
N GLU A 71 1.17 -1.29 -11.48
CA GLU A 71 2.41 -0.97 -10.76
C GLU A 71 3.60 -1.01 -11.71
N ARG A 72 3.63 -1.99 -12.62
CA ARG A 72 4.63 -2.08 -13.69
C ARG A 72 4.57 -0.87 -14.62
N LEU A 73 3.38 -0.49 -15.08
CA LEU A 73 3.21 0.67 -15.96
C LEU A 73 3.69 1.98 -15.31
N ILE A 74 3.46 2.15 -14.00
CA ILE A 74 3.94 3.31 -13.25
C ILE A 74 5.47 3.33 -13.22
N LEU A 75 6.10 2.22 -12.82
CA LEU A 75 7.56 2.13 -12.75
C LEU A 75 8.21 2.27 -14.14
N GLU A 76 7.64 1.67 -15.17
CA GLU A 76 8.10 1.85 -16.55
C GLU A 76 7.99 3.32 -16.99
N SER A 77 6.88 4.00 -16.66
CA SER A 77 6.72 5.42 -16.96
C SER A 77 7.77 6.27 -16.25
N ILE A 78 8.01 6.04 -14.95
CA ILE A 78 9.03 6.73 -14.15
C ILE A 78 10.41 6.56 -14.78
N ASN A 79 10.76 5.32 -15.13
CA ASN A 79 12.06 4.96 -15.72
C ASN A 79 12.25 5.61 -17.10
N GLN A 80 11.24 5.55 -17.97
CA GLN A 80 11.30 6.12 -19.31
C GLN A 80 11.47 7.64 -19.29
N SER A 81 10.78 8.33 -18.38
CA SER A 81 10.90 9.79 -18.24
C SER A 81 12.05 10.25 -17.34
N LYS A 82 12.76 9.32 -16.69
CA LYS A 82 13.76 9.62 -15.64
C LYS A 82 13.20 10.56 -14.58
N LEU A 83 11.94 10.34 -14.20
CA LEU A 83 11.24 11.16 -13.21
C LEU A 83 11.87 10.93 -11.84
N PRO A 84 12.35 11.97 -11.13
CA PRO A 84 12.74 11.83 -9.73
C PRO A 84 11.60 11.23 -8.92
N TYR A 85 11.91 10.25 -8.08
CA TYR A 85 10.90 9.61 -7.27
C TYR A 85 11.40 9.25 -5.88
N ALA A 86 10.46 9.19 -4.94
CA ALA A 86 10.69 8.61 -3.63
C ALA A 86 9.98 7.26 -3.54
N LEU A 87 10.62 6.26 -2.94
CA LEU A 87 10.05 4.93 -2.70
C LEU A 87 10.00 4.68 -1.20
N LEU A 88 8.78 4.59 -0.67
CA LEU A 88 8.48 4.45 0.75
C LEU A 88 7.78 3.12 1.00
N ARG A 89 8.45 2.17 1.65
CA ARG A 89 7.87 0.85 1.97
C ARG A 89 8.68 0.08 3.01
N PRO A 90 8.10 -0.91 3.69
CA PRO A 90 8.86 -1.77 4.61
C PRO A 90 9.89 -2.66 3.90
N LEU A 91 9.52 -3.22 2.75
CA LEU A 91 10.35 -4.18 2.03
C LEU A 91 11.62 -3.53 1.44
N GLN A 92 12.78 -3.98 1.88
CA GLN A 92 14.08 -3.56 1.33
C GLN A 92 14.58 -4.55 0.27
N ASP A 93 14.31 -4.24 -1.00
CA ASP A 93 14.84 -4.95 -2.18
C ASP A 93 15.73 -4.01 -3.00
N THR A 94 17.02 -4.29 -3.06
CA THR A 94 18.01 -3.41 -3.70
C THR A 94 17.89 -3.36 -5.22
N ARG A 95 17.17 -4.30 -5.84
CA ARG A 95 16.93 -4.30 -7.30
C ARG A 95 16.02 -3.15 -7.75
N ASP A 96 15.25 -2.60 -6.82
CA ASP A 96 14.29 -1.53 -7.11
C ASP A 96 14.90 -0.13 -6.99
N LEU A 97 16.16 -0.05 -6.54
CA LEU A 97 16.82 1.22 -6.26
C LEU A 97 17.59 1.71 -7.48
N GLN A 98 17.24 2.90 -7.95
CA GLN A 98 17.95 3.62 -9.01
C GLN A 98 18.60 4.88 -8.45
N GLU A 99 19.56 5.46 -9.18
CA GLU A 99 20.27 6.69 -8.75
C GLU A 99 19.32 7.86 -8.47
N THR A 100 18.17 7.93 -9.14
CA THR A 100 17.17 9.00 -8.97
C THR A 100 16.14 8.73 -7.87
N CYS A 101 16.31 7.64 -7.12
CA CYS A 101 15.38 7.18 -6.09
C CYS A 101 15.82 7.68 -4.70
N LEU A 102 14.98 8.46 -4.04
CA LEU A 102 15.04 8.61 -2.58
C LEU A 102 14.29 7.42 -1.95
N PHE A 103 15.03 6.49 -1.37
CA PHE A 103 14.42 5.35 -0.69
C PHE A 103 14.37 5.62 0.82
N ALA A 104 13.21 5.40 1.43
CA ALA A 104 13.09 5.32 2.89
C ALA A 104 12.26 4.09 3.25
N SER A 105 12.81 3.24 4.11
CA SER A 105 12.03 2.15 4.70
C SER A 105 11.29 2.62 5.93
N TYR A 106 10.22 1.91 6.29
CA TYR A 106 9.49 2.11 7.52
C TYR A 106 9.02 0.77 8.09
N GLU A 107 8.58 0.78 9.34
CA GLU A 107 8.15 -0.41 10.06
C GLU A 107 6.77 -0.90 9.58
N ILE A 108 6.56 -2.22 9.50
CA ILE A 108 5.28 -2.78 9.02
C ILE A 108 4.13 -2.33 9.95
N ASN A 109 2.95 -2.06 9.38
CA ASN A 109 1.76 -1.50 10.06
C ASN A 109 1.88 -0.05 10.55
N THR A 110 2.96 0.66 10.22
CA THR A 110 3.16 2.06 10.63
C THR A 110 2.84 3.07 9.53
N GLU A 111 2.16 2.65 8.46
CA GLU A 111 1.80 3.49 7.31
C GLU A 111 1.05 4.77 7.72
N VAL A 112 0.22 4.67 8.75
CA VAL A 112 -0.51 5.81 9.33
C VAL A 112 0.46 6.84 9.91
N ALA A 113 1.48 6.41 10.63
CA ALA A 113 2.50 7.27 11.19
C ALA A 113 3.29 7.98 10.09
N VAL A 114 3.71 7.24 9.06
CA VAL A 114 4.45 7.79 7.91
C VAL A 114 3.63 8.87 7.18
N LEU A 115 2.37 8.58 6.81
CA LEU A 115 1.54 9.59 6.15
C LEU A 115 1.22 10.78 7.07
N THR A 116 1.10 10.57 8.37
CA THR A 116 0.92 11.64 9.36
C THR A 116 2.14 12.56 9.42
N LEU A 117 3.33 11.99 9.52
CA LEU A 117 4.61 12.70 9.54
C LEU A 117 4.81 13.51 8.26
N ILE A 118 4.52 12.92 7.09
CA ILE A 118 4.59 13.62 5.80
C ILE A 118 3.60 14.80 5.76
N LEU A 119 2.32 14.58 6.08
CA LEU A 119 1.31 15.64 6.04
C LEU A 119 1.64 16.77 7.02
N ARG A 120 2.00 16.42 8.27
CA ARG A 120 2.42 17.39 9.30
C ARG A 120 3.62 18.19 8.82
N GLY A 121 4.62 17.53 8.26
CA GLY A 121 5.83 18.17 7.74
C GLY A 121 5.55 19.15 6.59
N ILE A 122 4.67 18.78 5.66
CA ILE A 122 4.22 19.69 4.60
C ILE A 122 3.50 20.90 5.19
N LEU A 123 2.58 20.69 6.13
CA LEU A 123 1.87 21.76 6.83
C LEU A 123 2.85 22.71 7.56
N GLU A 124 3.90 22.16 8.15
CA GLU A 124 4.94 22.95 8.83
C GLU A 124 5.71 23.83 7.83
N LYS A 125 6.24 23.24 6.75
CA LYS A 125 6.99 23.98 5.71
C LYS A 125 6.14 25.01 4.97
N THR A 126 4.82 24.79 4.89
CA THR A 126 3.87 25.71 4.25
C THR A 126 3.22 26.70 5.22
N SER A 127 3.65 26.74 6.49
CA SER A 127 3.10 27.62 7.54
C SER A 127 1.61 27.42 7.84
N GLN A 128 1.10 26.21 7.60
CA GLN A 128 -0.30 25.81 7.80
C GLN A 128 -0.51 24.88 9.01
N LEU A 129 0.57 24.53 9.74
CA LEU A 129 0.49 23.63 10.89
C LEU A 129 -0.21 24.27 12.10
N LYS A 130 -0.06 25.57 12.31
CA LYS A 130 -0.58 26.26 13.50
C LYS A 130 -2.12 26.19 13.54
N GLY A 131 -2.67 25.68 14.64
CA GLY A 131 -4.10 25.45 14.82
C GLY A 131 -4.64 24.22 14.09
N HIS A 132 -3.79 23.46 13.39
CA HIS A 132 -4.15 22.20 12.77
C HIS A 132 -4.15 21.08 13.82
N VAL A 133 -4.97 20.05 13.64
CA VAL A 133 -5.07 18.92 14.58
C VAL A 133 -3.74 18.19 14.79
N LEU A 134 -2.85 18.23 13.78
CA LEU A 134 -1.52 17.60 13.81
C LEU A 134 -0.44 18.45 14.50
N GLU A 135 -0.75 19.66 14.99
CA GLU A 135 0.24 20.57 15.59
C GLU A 135 0.99 19.93 16.77
N ASN A 136 0.26 19.23 17.64
CA ASN A 136 0.77 18.67 18.89
C ASN A 136 1.24 17.21 18.78
N ILE A 137 1.37 16.69 17.56
CA ILE A 137 1.91 15.35 17.36
C ILE A 137 3.39 15.33 17.73
N ASP A 138 3.78 14.34 18.54
CA ASP A 138 5.17 14.05 18.87
C ASP A 138 5.87 13.38 17.66
N VAL A 139 6.66 14.19 16.94
CA VAL A 139 7.40 13.73 15.76
C VAL A 139 8.44 12.68 16.14
N GLY A 140 9.16 12.87 17.25
CA GLY A 140 10.24 11.96 17.65
C GLY A 140 9.70 10.58 18.01
N TYR A 141 8.58 10.53 18.74
CA TYR A 141 7.88 9.28 19.02
C TYR A 141 7.44 8.58 17.73
N LEU A 142 6.69 9.24 16.86
CA LEU A 142 6.19 8.62 15.63
C LEU A 142 7.30 8.19 14.67
N SER A 143 8.36 8.98 14.55
CA SER A 143 9.51 8.64 13.70
C SER A 143 10.22 7.39 14.21
N SER A 144 10.34 7.26 15.53
CA SER A 144 10.91 6.07 16.18
C SER A 144 10.05 4.83 15.92
N GLU A 145 8.74 4.90 16.18
CA GLU A 145 7.80 3.78 15.97
C GLU A 145 7.74 3.36 14.50
N ALA A 146 7.74 4.33 13.58
CA ALA A 146 7.72 4.07 12.15
C ALA A 146 9.09 3.63 11.59
N ASN A 147 10.15 3.63 12.41
CA ASN A 147 11.52 3.36 11.97
C ASN A 147 11.92 4.17 10.73
N MET A 148 11.49 5.44 10.69
CA MET A 148 11.80 6.39 9.62
C MET A 148 12.74 7.44 10.21
N SER A 149 13.89 7.70 9.59
CA SER A 149 14.79 8.73 10.12
C SER A 149 14.21 10.13 9.91
N GLU A 150 14.45 11.03 10.87
CA GLU A 150 14.02 12.43 10.72
C GLU A 150 14.71 13.10 9.53
N GLU A 151 15.97 12.73 9.22
CA GLU A 151 16.71 13.24 8.08
C GLU A 151 16.07 12.85 6.74
N GLU A 152 15.76 11.57 6.54
CA GLU A 152 15.08 11.08 5.32
C GLU A 152 13.70 11.72 5.18
N LEU A 153 12.97 11.87 6.30
CA LEU A 153 11.68 12.54 6.32
C LEU A 153 11.80 14.00 5.90
N GLN A 154 12.76 14.76 6.45
CA GLN A 154 12.97 16.16 6.08
C GLN A 154 13.37 16.31 4.60
N GLU A 155 14.21 15.41 4.08
CA GLU A 155 14.59 15.41 2.66
C GLU A 155 13.37 15.15 1.76
N LEU A 156 12.57 14.13 2.09
CA LEU A 156 11.32 13.83 1.38
C LEU A 156 10.35 15.02 1.39
N ILE A 157 10.11 15.63 2.55
CA ILE A 157 9.22 16.79 2.67
C ILE A 157 9.76 17.95 1.82
N ALA A 158 11.07 18.21 1.83
CA ALA A 158 11.68 19.25 1.02
C ALA A 158 11.49 18.99 -0.48
N LEU A 159 11.61 17.74 -0.94
CA LEU A 159 11.31 17.35 -2.32
C LEU A 159 9.85 17.62 -2.67
N ILE A 160 8.91 17.18 -1.81
CA ILE A 160 7.46 17.37 -2.02
C ILE A 160 7.10 18.85 -2.10
N VAL A 161 7.58 19.68 -1.17
CA VAL A 161 7.25 21.12 -1.11
C VAL A 161 7.89 21.88 -2.28
N LYS A 162 9.03 21.43 -2.80
CA LYS A 162 9.71 22.03 -3.96
C LYS A 162 9.06 21.64 -5.28
N ALA A 163 8.44 20.46 -5.35
CA ALA A 163 7.78 19.97 -6.55
C ALA A 163 6.64 20.92 -6.97
N LYS A 164 6.62 21.30 -8.25
CA LYS A 164 5.50 22.09 -8.79
C LYS A 164 4.28 21.21 -9.01
N LYS A 165 4.51 19.93 -9.31
CA LYS A 165 3.48 18.94 -9.55
C LYS A 165 3.95 17.58 -9.07
N GLY A 166 3.69 17.29 -7.80
CA GLY A 166 3.95 15.99 -7.20
C GLY A 166 2.77 15.03 -7.32
N VAL A 167 3.06 13.75 -7.56
CA VAL A 167 2.09 12.66 -7.54
C VAL A 167 2.40 11.72 -6.37
N LEU A 168 1.41 11.39 -5.55
CA LEU A 168 1.48 10.33 -4.55
C LEU A 168 0.77 9.09 -5.09
N ALA A 169 1.57 8.11 -5.50
CA ALA A 169 1.08 6.84 -6.01
C ALA A 169 0.99 5.82 -4.86
N ILE A 170 -0.24 5.40 -4.56
CA ILE A 170 -0.56 4.54 -3.44
C ILE A 170 -0.76 3.10 -3.90
N ASN A 171 -0.08 2.16 -3.24
CA ASN A 171 -0.24 0.74 -3.49
C ASN A 171 -1.58 0.19 -2.96
N ARG A 172 -2.08 -0.89 -3.60
CA ARG A 172 -3.32 -1.59 -3.23
C ARG A 172 -3.39 -2.05 -1.77
N GLU A 173 -2.25 -2.27 -1.11
CA GLU A 173 -2.20 -2.79 0.26
C GLU A 173 -2.80 -1.85 1.30
N ILE A 174 -2.85 -0.55 1.02
CA ILE A 174 -3.42 0.47 1.91
C ILE A 174 -4.89 0.20 2.24
N THR A 175 -5.64 -0.44 1.33
CA THR A 175 -7.06 -0.72 1.58
C THR A 175 -7.27 -1.85 2.58
N LYS A 176 -6.30 -2.76 2.67
CA LYS A 176 -6.31 -3.94 3.53
C LYS A 176 -5.67 -3.68 4.90
N HIS A 177 -5.03 -2.54 5.08
CA HIS A 177 -4.50 -2.11 6.38
C HIS A 177 -5.63 -1.97 7.41
N MET A 178 -5.36 -2.36 8.66
CA MET A 178 -6.33 -2.31 9.77
C MET A 178 -6.90 -0.89 9.97
N ASP A 179 -6.04 0.12 9.93
CA ASP A 179 -6.41 1.54 10.05
C ASP A 179 -6.66 2.24 8.71
N SER A 180 -7.05 1.49 7.68
CA SER A 180 -7.32 2.04 6.35
C SER A 180 -8.29 3.21 6.35
N VAL A 181 -9.30 3.26 7.24
CA VAL A 181 -10.20 4.43 7.35
C VAL A 181 -9.41 5.71 7.70
N PHE A 182 -8.43 5.61 8.58
CA PHE A 182 -7.59 6.73 8.98
C PHE A 182 -6.56 7.08 7.89
N LEU A 183 -5.97 6.07 7.23
CA LEU A 183 -5.12 6.29 6.05
C LEU A 183 -5.84 7.11 4.97
N TYR A 184 -7.09 6.79 4.66
CA TYR A 184 -7.88 7.56 3.69
C TYR A 184 -8.18 9.00 4.15
N ALA A 185 -8.32 9.25 5.45
CA ALA A 185 -8.45 10.60 5.98
C ALA A 185 -7.14 11.40 5.81
N LEU A 186 -5.99 10.77 6.03
CA LEU A 186 -4.67 11.35 5.79
C LEU A 186 -4.44 11.64 4.29
N LEU A 187 -4.80 10.69 3.42
CA LEU A 187 -4.76 10.87 1.96
C LEU A 187 -5.67 12.03 1.52
N SER A 188 -6.83 12.20 2.15
CA SER A 188 -7.70 13.35 1.92
C SER A 188 -7.06 14.68 2.34
N GLY A 189 -6.19 14.69 3.37
CA GLY A 189 -5.39 15.87 3.70
C GLY A 189 -4.29 16.13 2.67
N LEU A 190 -3.59 15.07 2.25
CA LEU A 190 -2.48 15.12 1.29
C LEU A 190 -2.92 15.53 -0.12
N GLN A 191 -4.17 15.27 -0.51
CA GLN A 191 -4.68 15.65 -1.85
C GLN A 191 -4.62 17.17 -2.12
N ASN A 192 -4.47 18.00 -1.07
CA ASN A 192 -4.30 19.45 -1.20
C ASN A 192 -2.90 19.84 -1.69
N TYR A 193 -1.92 18.93 -1.64
CA TYR A 193 -0.52 19.17 -1.96
C TYR A 193 0.00 18.24 -3.06
N LEU A 194 -0.58 17.05 -3.19
CA LEU A 194 -0.16 16.01 -4.13
C LEU A 194 -1.37 15.49 -4.91
N GLU A 195 -1.18 15.22 -6.20
CA GLU A 195 -2.17 14.44 -6.96
C GLU A 195 -2.12 12.99 -6.48
N ILE A 196 -3.25 12.44 -6.02
CA ILE A 196 -3.31 11.08 -5.51
C ILE A 196 -3.62 10.11 -6.65
N LEU A 197 -2.70 9.19 -6.92
CA LEU A 197 -2.89 8.07 -7.84
C LEU A 197 -2.98 6.77 -7.03
N HIS A 198 -4.18 6.36 -6.65
CA HIS A 198 -4.37 5.12 -5.93
C HIS A 198 -4.62 3.96 -6.90
N ILE A 199 -3.83 2.89 -6.76
CA ILE A 199 -3.95 1.66 -7.55
C ILE A 199 -4.82 0.68 -6.77
N PRO A 200 -6.13 0.60 -7.04
CA PRO A 200 -6.97 -0.37 -6.36
C PRO A 200 -6.55 -1.80 -6.70
N CYS A 201 -6.98 -2.74 -5.86
CA CYS A 201 -6.60 -4.15 -5.99
C CYS A 201 -7.16 -4.75 -7.28
N ASN A 202 -6.29 -4.96 -8.28
CA ASN A 202 -6.64 -5.70 -9.50
C ASN A 202 -6.28 -7.18 -9.30
N ASP A 203 -7.20 -8.11 -9.52
CA ASP A 203 -6.84 -9.51 -9.48
C ASP A 203 -7.67 -10.40 -10.41
N SER A 204 -7.01 -10.92 -11.43
CA SER A 204 -7.56 -11.71 -12.53
C SER A 204 -7.89 -13.13 -12.05
N GLY A 205 -9.15 -13.39 -11.71
CA GLY A 205 -9.57 -14.73 -11.32
C GLY A 205 -11.06 -14.88 -10.97
N ALA A 206 -11.74 -13.79 -10.60
CA ALA A 206 -13.19 -13.76 -10.45
C ALA A 206 -13.84 -13.00 -11.62
N THR A 207 -15.14 -13.21 -11.86
CA THR A 207 -15.93 -12.41 -12.80
C THR A 207 -15.81 -10.93 -12.40
N PRO A 208 -15.13 -10.09 -13.19
CA PRO A 208 -14.85 -8.73 -12.77
C PRO A 208 -16.12 -7.91 -12.72
N VAL A 209 -16.31 -7.17 -11.62
CA VAL A 209 -17.28 -6.08 -11.57
C VAL A 209 -16.61 -4.84 -12.16
N PHE A 210 -17.22 -4.25 -13.18
CA PHE A 210 -16.74 -3.02 -13.78
C PHE A 210 -17.46 -1.82 -13.16
N TYR A 211 -16.71 -0.80 -12.75
CA TYR A 211 -17.24 0.44 -12.19
C TYR A 211 -16.97 1.62 -13.12
N HIS A 212 -17.93 2.54 -13.23
CA HIS A 212 -17.76 3.80 -13.92
C HIS A 212 -18.15 4.95 -12.99
N SER A 213 -17.43 6.08 -13.06
CA SER A 213 -17.68 7.27 -12.24
C SER A 213 -19.09 7.87 -12.36
N LYS A 214 -19.85 7.54 -13.41
CA LYS A 214 -21.25 7.92 -13.56
C LYS A 214 -22.18 7.19 -12.57
N ASP A 215 -21.74 6.04 -12.05
CA ASP A 215 -22.49 5.20 -11.13
C ASP A 215 -22.21 5.57 -9.65
N LYS A 216 -21.59 6.73 -9.42
CA LYS A 216 -21.20 7.22 -8.10
C LYS A 216 -22.35 7.31 -7.11
N GLU A 217 -23.55 7.70 -7.55
CA GLU A 217 -24.72 7.78 -6.67
C GLU A 217 -25.11 6.39 -6.16
N LEU A 218 -25.17 5.40 -7.07
CA LEU A 218 -25.48 4.02 -6.70
C LEU A 218 -24.40 3.40 -5.80
N LEU A 219 -23.13 3.75 -6.01
CA LEU A 219 -22.02 3.36 -5.13
C LEU A 219 -22.24 3.87 -3.70
N LEU A 220 -22.65 5.13 -3.55
CA LEU A 220 -22.92 5.73 -2.26
C LEU A 220 -24.14 5.12 -1.58
N GLU A 221 -25.21 4.84 -2.32
CA GLU A 221 -26.39 4.15 -1.82
C GLU A 221 -26.05 2.73 -1.34
N ALA A 222 -25.25 1.98 -2.11
CA ALA A 222 -24.77 0.66 -1.74
C ALA A 222 -23.91 0.73 -0.47
N ALA A 223 -22.98 1.68 -0.39
CA ALA A 223 -22.13 1.88 0.79
C ALA A 223 -22.95 2.18 2.06
N LEU A 224 -23.97 3.04 1.95
CA LEU A 224 -24.88 3.35 3.04
C LEU A 224 -25.70 2.12 3.48
N LYS A 225 -26.27 1.39 2.52
CA LYS A 225 -27.03 0.16 2.79
C LYS A 225 -26.18 -0.88 3.52
N GLU A 226 -24.91 -0.96 3.15
CA GLU A 226 -23.94 -1.86 3.75
C GLU A 226 -23.27 -1.28 5.00
N SER A 227 -23.73 -0.15 5.53
CA SER A 227 -23.15 0.46 6.73
C SER A 227 -21.63 0.62 6.64
N ILE A 228 -21.12 0.96 5.45
CA ILE A 228 -19.71 1.32 5.28
C ILE A 228 -19.49 2.67 5.96
N SER A 229 -18.43 2.77 6.75
CA SER A 229 -18.04 4.03 7.41
C SER A 229 -17.94 5.15 6.37
N PRO A 230 -18.35 6.39 6.70
CA PRO A 230 -18.28 7.48 5.75
C PRO A 230 -16.83 7.88 5.46
N PHE A 231 -16.55 8.20 4.19
CA PHE A 231 -15.29 8.79 3.79
C PHE A 231 -15.07 10.12 4.52
N LYS A 232 -14.01 10.21 5.32
CA LYS A 232 -13.65 11.41 6.09
C LYS A 232 -12.83 12.35 5.23
N VAL A 233 -13.29 13.59 5.09
CA VAL A 233 -12.58 14.63 4.33
C VAL A 233 -11.55 15.37 5.20
N GLN A 234 -11.73 15.35 6.52
CA GLN A 234 -10.93 16.07 7.49
C GLN A 234 -10.56 15.17 8.68
N LEU A 235 -9.33 15.32 9.17
CA LEU A 235 -8.82 14.67 10.36
C LEU A 235 -9.51 15.24 11.61
N GLN A 236 -9.85 14.38 12.55
CA GLN A 236 -10.44 14.75 13.84
C GLN A 236 -9.48 14.41 14.98
N PRO A 237 -9.55 15.11 16.14
CA PRO A 237 -8.67 14.82 17.28
C PRO A 237 -8.70 13.34 17.72
N LYS A 238 -9.88 12.72 17.72
CA LYS A 238 -10.07 11.30 18.03
C LYS A 238 -9.32 10.34 17.09
N ASP A 239 -9.02 10.78 15.87
CA ASP A 239 -8.29 9.95 14.91
C ASP A 239 -6.81 9.81 15.34
N LEU A 240 -6.31 10.77 16.14
CA LEU A 240 -4.94 10.76 16.64
C LEU A 240 -4.73 9.79 17.81
N GLU A 241 -5.80 9.32 18.47
CA GLU A 241 -5.69 8.28 19.50
C GLU A 241 -5.06 6.99 18.93
N LEU A 242 -5.24 6.73 17.62
CA LEU A 242 -4.60 5.61 16.92
C LEU A 242 -3.08 5.75 16.84
N LEU A 243 -2.56 6.98 16.89
CA LEU A 243 -1.13 7.26 16.83
C LEU A 243 -0.44 7.00 18.17
N GLU A 244 -1.18 6.97 19.28
CA GLU A 244 -0.64 6.70 20.62
C GLU A 244 -0.40 5.20 20.87
N GLN A 245 -0.91 4.32 20.00
CA GLN A 245 -0.85 2.86 20.13
C GLN A 245 -0.45 2.20 18.80
N ILE A 246 0.56 2.74 18.14
CA ILE A 246 1.11 2.08 16.95
C ILE A 246 1.78 0.80 17.42
N SER A 247 1.26 -0.34 16.97
CA SER A 247 1.82 -1.64 17.31
C SER A 247 3.02 -1.94 16.41
N GLU A 248 4.22 -1.84 16.98
CA GLU A 248 5.47 -2.25 16.31
C GLU A 248 5.38 -3.69 15.77
N ALA A 249 5.83 -3.87 14.53
CA ALA A 249 5.94 -5.18 13.91
C ALA A 249 7.25 -5.88 14.30
N ASN A 250 7.25 -6.51 15.47
CA ASN A 250 8.42 -7.27 15.94
C ASN A 250 8.53 -8.65 15.28
N GLY A 251 9.68 -8.97 14.67
CA GLY A 251 10.03 -10.33 14.23
C GLY A 251 10.33 -10.47 12.75
N SER A 252 10.09 -11.67 12.21
CA SER A 252 10.28 -11.98 10.78
C SER A 252 8.97 -11.95 10.03
N PHE A 253 8.98 -11.30 8.87
CA PHE A 253 7.78 -11.12 8.06
C PHE A 253 7.94 -11.69 6.66
N VAL A 254 6.83 -12.18 6.12
CA VAL A 254 6.70 -12.56 4.72
C VAL A 254 5.84 -11.53 4.01
N TYR A 255 6.39 -10.91 2.97
CA TYR A 255 5.62 -10.16 2.00
C TYR A 255 5.05 -11.11 0.95
N VAL A 256 3.73 -11.19 0.84
CA VAL A 256 3.08 -12.13 -0.09
C VAL A 256 2.82 -11.49 -1.46
N SER A 257 3.46 -12.05 -2.47
CA SER A 257 3.34 -11.67 -3.88
C SER A 257 2.04 -12.15 -4.49
N ASN A 258 1.52 -11.39 -5.46
CA ASN A 258 0.37 -11.78 -6.27
C ASN A 258 0.74 -12.62 -7.51
N LYS A 259 1.89 -13.29 -7.49
CA LYS A 259 2.39 -14.10 -8.61
C LYS A 259 1.96 -15.55 -8.44
N SER A 260 1.21 -16.09 -9.40
CA SER A 260 0.85 -17.51 -9.42
C SER A 260 2.04 -18.36 -9.87
N LEU A 261 2.39 -19.39 -9.11
CA LEU A 261 3.41 -20.38 -9.44
C LEU A 261 2.84 -21.78 -9.18
N GLU A 262 3.31 -22.79 -9.93
CA GLU A 262 2.95 -24.19 -9.69
C GLU A 262 3.45 -24.68 -8.32
N THR A 263 4.59 -24.17 -7.87
CA THR A 263 5.16 -24.44 -6.54
C THR A 263 5.51 -23.12 -5.87
N PRO A 264 4.97 -22.83 -4.68
CA PRO A 264 5.30 -21.63 -3.93
C PRO A 264 6.80 -21.53 -3.61
N LYS A 265 7.35 -20.31 -3.70
CA LYS A 265 8.76 -20.02 -3.45
C LYS A 265 8.90 -18.91 -2.43
N LEU A 266 9.76 -19.12 -1.44
CA LEU A 266 10.08 -18.14 -0.42
C LEU A 266 11.52 -17.66 -0.63
N TYR A 267 11.64 -16.41 -1.08
CA TYR A 267 12.90 -15.70 -1.23
C TYR A 267 13.19 -14.93 0.06
N PHE A 268 14.31 -15.16 0.72
CA PHE A 268 14.60 -14.51 2.01
C PHE A 268 15.98 -13.88 2.08
N SER A 269 16.12 -12.88 2.94
CA SER A 269 17.43 -12.28 3.24
C SER A 269 18.31 -13.23 4.06
N LYS A 270 19.61 -12.92 4.12
CA LYS A 270 20.55 -13.59 5.02
C LYS A 270 20.15 -13.44 6.49
N GLN A 271 19.69 -12.26 6.93
CA GLN A 271 19.28 -12.04 8.32
C GLN A 271 18.07 -12.89 8.67
N PHE A 272 17.09 -12.97 7.78
CA PHE A 272 15.90 -13.79 7.94
C PHE A 272 16.25 -15.28 8.07
N LYS A 273 17.17 -15.79 7.23
CA LYS A 273 17.67 -17.17 7.32
C LYS A 273 18.24 -17.49 8.69
N ILE A 274 19.06 -16.59 9.23
CA ILE A 274 19.70 -16.77 10.54
C ILE A 274 18.66 -16.74 11.66
N ALA A 275 17.78 -15.73 11.67
CA ALA A 275 16.75 -15.56 12.69
C ALA A 275 15.78 -16.77 12.74
N ASN A 276 15.43 -17.31 11.58
CA ASN A 276 14.50 -18.45 11.47
C ASN A 276 15.21 -19.82 11.41
N LYS A 277 16.54 -19.87 11.50
CA LYS A 277 17.32 -21.13 11.48
C LYS A 277 17.01 -22.01 10.26
N ILE A 278 16.88 -21.42 9.07
CA ILE A 278 16.56 -22.15 7.85
C ILE A 278 17.78 -22.96 7.38
N GLN A 279 17.62 -24.29 7.30
CA GLN A 279 18.67 -25.24 6.89
C GLN A 279 18.29 -26.08 5.66
N HIS A 280 17.01 -26.12 5.28
CA HIS A 280 16.50 -26.97 4.21
C HIS A 280 16.20 -26.16 2.95
N SER A 281 16.18 -26.84 1.80
CA SER A 281 15.77 -26.27 0.50
C SER A 281 14.25 -26.27 0.30
N LYS A 282 13.51 -27.02 1.12
CA LYS A 282 12.04 -27.03 1.19
C LYS A 282 11.60 -27.09 2.64
N ALA A 283 10.56 -26.33 3.00
CA ALA A 283 9.93 -26.46 4.32
C ALA A 283 8.46 -26.03 4.28
N PRO A 284 7.61 -26.59 5.16
CA PRO A 284 6.28 -26.07 5.40
C PRO A 284 6.35 -24.75 6.18
N PHE A 285 5.63 -23.74 5.73
CA PHE A 285 5.40 -22.49 6.45
C PHE A 285 3.93 -22.36 6.81
N GLN A 286 3.66 -21.99 8.06
CA GLN A 286 2.33 -21.55 8.46
C GLN A 286 2.20 -20.07 8.13
N ILE A 287 1.34 -19.77 7.16
CA ILE A 287 1.09 -18.42 6.68
C ILE A 287 -0.41 -18.19 6.82
N SER A 288 -0.78 -17.32 7.76
CA SER A 288 -2.15 -17.21 8.26
C SER A 288 -2.67 -18.56 8.79
N ASP A 289 -3.79 -19.06 8.26
CA ASP A 289 -4.45 -20.31 8.62
C ASP A 289 -4.05 -21.50 7.72
N LYS A 290 -3.08 -21.31 6.81
CA LYS A 290 -2.66 -22.32 5.83
C LYS A 290 -1.23 -22.75 6.04
N THR A 291 -0.99 -24.05 5.89
CA THR A 291 0.36 -24.60 5.75
C THR A 291 0.69 -24.72 4.27
N ILE A 292 1.75 -24.06 3.84
CA ILE A 292 2.21 -24.05 2.45
C ILE A 292 3.61 -24.65 2.41
N GLU A 293 3.81 -25.65 1.55
CA GLU A 293 5.14 -26.15 1.25
C GLU A 293 5.82 -25.21 0.26
N CYS A 294 6.95 -24.63 0.68
CA CYS A 294 7.68 -23.65 -0.09
C CYS A 294 9.07 -24.17 -0.46
N GLU A 295 9.49 -23.90 -1.69
CA GLU A 295 10.90 -23.90 -2.06
C GLU A 295 11.61 -22.69 -1.47
N LEU A 296 12.81 -22.90 -0.94
CA LEU A 296 13.54 -21.93 -0.14
C LEU A 296 14.78 -21.44 -0.87
N GLU A 297 14.86 -20.13 -1.09
CA GLU A 297 15.96 -19.51 -1.80
C GLU A 297 16.46 -18.25 -1.06
N GLU A 298 17.75 -18.20 -0.76
CA GLU A 298 18.38 -17.00 -0.19
C GLU A 298 18.59 -15.97 -1.31
N SER A 299 18.06 -14.75 -1.12
CA SER A 299 18.23 -13.64 -2.06
C SER A 299 19.30 -12.67 -1.54
N PRO A 300 20.36 -12.38 -2.33
CA PRO A 300 21.38 -11.41 -1.94
C PRO A 300 20.87 -9.95 -2.00
N TYR A 301 19.70 -9.72 -2.60
CA TYR A 301 19.14 -8.38 -2.81
C TYR A 301 18.20 -7.93 -1.68
N LEU A 302 17.73 -8.88 -0.85
CA LEU A 302 16.85 -8.59 0.27
C LEU A 302 17.66 -8.24 1.52
N LYS A 303 17.19 -7.25 2.27
CA LYS A 303 17.77 -6.82 3.55
C LYS A 303 16.72 -6.84 4.67
N GLY A 304 17.18 -6.97 5.91
CA GLY A 304 16.31 -6.99 7.10
C GLY A 304 15.69 -8.36 7.36
N LEU A 305 14.77 -8.45 8.32
CA LEU A 305 14.10 -9.71 8.71
C LEU A 305 12.87 -10.00 7.84
N VAL A 306 13.03 -9.93 6.52
CA VAL A 306 11.93 -10.07 5.56
C VAL A 306 12.20 -11.16 4.53
N ALA A 307 11.11 -11.77 4.06
CA ALA A 307 11.07 -12.68 2.92
C ALA A 307 9.94 -12.28 1.96
N ILE A 308 10.02 -12.75 0.72
CA ILE A 308 9.00 -12.61 -0.31
C ILE A 308 8.48 -14.00 -0.64
N LEU A 309 7.17 -14.20 -0.52
CA LEU A 309 6.50 -15.43 -0.96
C LEU A 309 5.86 -15.22 -2.33
N GLU A 310 6.32 -15.97 -3.31
CA GLU A 310 5.67 -16.10 -4.61
C GLU A 310 4.87 -17.41 -4.68
N GLY A 311 3.80 -17.45 -5.46
CA GLY A 311 3.01 -18.65 -5.70
C GLY A 311 1.87 -18.92 -4.73
N ALA A 312 1.61 -18.01 -3.79
CA ALA A 312 0.49 -18.11 -2.86
C ALA A 312 -0.24 -16.77 -2.74
N PHE A 313 -1.57 -16.80 -2.66
CA PHE A 313 -2.40 -15.61 -2.58
C PHE A 313 -3.16 -15.54 -1.25
N PHE A 314 -3.12 -14.37 -0.62
CA PHE A 314 -3.92 -14.05 0.56
C PHE A 314 -4.68 -12.75 0.31
N ASP A 315 -5.98 -12.78 0.60
CA ASP A 315 -6.82 -11.59 0.49
C ASP A 315 -6.75 -10.75 1.77
N THR A 316 -5.53 -10.46 2.21
CA THR A 316 -5.23 -9.74 3.45
C THR A 316 -4.15 -8.70 3.20
N TYR A 317 -3.83 -7.89 4.22
CA TYR A 317 -2.62 -7.09 4.24
C TYR A 317 -1.40 -8.00 3.94
N PRO A 318 -0.46 -7.57 3.07
CA PRO A 318 0.47 -8.50 2.43
C PRO A 318 1.69 -8.85 3.29
N TYR A 319 1.92 -8.15 4.41
CA TYR A 319 2.96 -8.49 5.36
C TYR A 319 2.39 -9.39 6.46
N ILE A 320 2.84 -10.65 6.48
CA ILE A 320 2.37 -11.67 7.42
C ILE A 320 3.51 -12.04 8.38
N PRO A 321 3.31 -11.96 9.70
CA PRO A 321 4.32 -12.40 10.66
C PRO A 321 4.50 -13.90 10.57
N ILE A 322 5.74 -14.36 10.69
CA ILE A 322 6.03 -15.78 10.86
C ILE A 322 5.95 -16.09 12.34
N LEU A 323 4.90 -16.80 12.72
CA LEU A 323 4.89 -17.55 13.96
C LEU A 323 5.85 -18.72 13.75
N SER A 324 6.92 -18.76 14.56
CA SER A 324 7.99 -19.76 14.56
C SER A 324 7.69 -21.07 13.82
N HIS A 325 8.68 -21.60 13.07
CA HIS A 325 8.66 -22.99 12.62
C HIS A 325 8.12 -23.88 13.74
N SER A 326 7.08 -24.65 13.46
CA SER A 326 6.69 -25.76 14.32
C SER A 326 7.92 -26.65 14.51
N GLN A 327 8.65 -26.44 15.60
CA GLN A 327 9.54 -27.45 16.15
C GLN A 327 8.63 -28.60 16.55
N GLY A 328 8.63 -29.66 15.74
CA GLY A 328 7.94 -30.90 16.08
C GLY A 328 7.05 -31.45 14.97
N ILE A 329 7.68 -32.03 13.95
CA ILE A 329 7.25 -33.36 13.51
C ILE A 329 8.50 -34.22 13.60
N SER A 330 8.64 -34.88 14.75
CA SER A 330 9.52 -36.02 14.96
C SER A 330 9.13 -37.18 14.06
#